data_AF-A0A1I1W9V5-F1
#
_entry.id   AF-A0A1I1W9V5-F1
#
_cell.length_a   1.000
_cell.length_b   1.000
_cell.length_c   1.000
_cell.angle_alpha   90.00
_cell.angle_beta   90.00
_cell.angle_gamma   90.00
#
_symmetry.space_group_name_H-M   'P 1'
#
loop_
_entity.id
_entity.type
_entity.pdbx_description
1 polymer ?
#
loop_
_entity_poly.entity_id
_entity_poly.type
_entity_poly.pdbx_seq_one_letter_code
_entity_poly.pdbx_strand_id
1 'polypeptide(L)'
;MRLVQLTALAYIVAVVTDVLDDGASAEAAHEVRYDDRYDFDGDLSSAGRTVPSSLDEVLKAPTRVAAPLAPVPAEADADETARAAADRAQVRQFLPRQCVHGVDEQRPRLTRNEQKRTYAVLAHVVKRLKASDDFLKLLQLVAARESSLQQGLVHRLSPDLEASLQAWHKTAKLYEGNPHHAAPEHWQTYGLFGMNSNYFTQVWDNQADPRVLCDAIVDILVYRRAVARVIKKAGSAIECTDAHGRTYQHTTKATWETVHRAVSGGKLCPSKNENVAAIMGKYFRGRAAKFGLDPDKPVTLKMLGVEPTKGLGGEVWADQEAVVMGLWAELEAEWAEHPPDAPDPVKIARTGS
;
A
#
# COMPACT_ATOMS: atom_id res chain seq x y z
N MET A 1 31.57 15.23 45.10
CA MET A 1 31.87 13.86 44.63
C MET A 1 30.56 13.10 44.53
N ARG A 2 30.27 12.55 43.33
CA ARG A 2 29.51 11.32 43.00
C ARG A 2 28.05 11.21 43.52
N LEU A 3 27.05 11.14 42.62
CA LEU A 3 26.55 9.93 41.89
C LEU A 3 26.06 8.85 42.89
N VAL A 4 24.86 8.27 42.84
CA VAL A 4 24.35 7.37 41.79
C VAL A 4 22.84 7.07 41.99
N GLN A 5 22.08 7.20 40.91
CA GLN A 5 20.98 6.36 40.36
C GLN A 5 20.01 5.60 41.29
N LEU A 6 18.73 5.96 41.18
CA LEU A 6 17.58 5.06 41.34
C LEU A 6 16.77 5.09 40.04
N THR A 7 17.14 4.23 39.09
CA THR A 7 16.37 3.96 37.85
C THR A 7 16.71 2.56 37.39
N ALA A 8 16.06 1.55 37.98
CA ALA A 8 15.99 0.20 37.43
C ALA A 8 14.80 -0.52 38.07
N LEU A 9 14.09 -1.31 37.25
CA LEU A 9 12.88 -2.12 37.54
C LEU A 9 11.51 -1.49 37.27
N ALA A 10 11.28 -1.16 36.00
CA ALA A 10 10.00 -1.40 35.32
C ALA A 10 10.31 -1.74 33.86
N TYR A 11 11.07 -2.82 33.65
CA TYR A 11 11.28 -3.43 32.33
C TYR A 11 10.70 -4.84 32.41
N ILE A 12 10.04 -5.24 31.33
CA ILE A 12 9.35 -6.53 31.10
C ILE A 12 7.86 -6.48 31.49
N VAL A 13 7.04 -6.05 30.52
CA VAL A 13 5.84 -6.71 29.94
C VAL A 13 4.99 -5.59 29.29
N ALA A 14 5.35 -5.21 28.07
CA ALA A 14 4.46 -4.51 27.14
C ALA A 14 4.72 -5.12 25.76
N VAL A 15 4.18 -6.32 25.57
CA VAL A 15 4.20 -7.05 24.31
C VAL A 15 3.25 -6.34 23.34
N VAL A 16 3.87 -5.67 22.36
CA VAL A 16 3.36 -5.10 21.11
C VAL A 16 1.89 -5.47 20.79
N THR A 17 0.98 -4.57 21.18
CA THR A 17 -0.31 -4.35 20.52
C THR A 17 -0.47 -2.85 20.35
N ASP A 18 0.40 -2.25 19.55
CA ASP A 18 0.19 -0.89 19.08
C ASP A 18 -0.57 -0.97 17.77
N VAL A 19 -1.86 -0.62 17.84
CA VAL A 19 -2.65 -0.23 16.67
C VAL A 19 -2.03 1.08 16.19
N LEU A 20 -1.17 1.00 15.16
CA LEU A 20 -0.59 2.16 14.50
C LEU A 20 -1.57 2.64 13.44
N ASP A 21 -2.67 3.25 13.90
CA ASP A 21 -3.63 3.94 13.04
C ASP A 21 -3.24 5.42 12.93
N ASP A 22 -2.35 5.71 11.99
CA ASP A 22 -2.02 7.08 11.56
C ASP A 22 -2.24 7.19 10.04
N GLY A 23 -3.47 6.93 9.61
CA GLY A 23 -3.94 7.26 8.27
C GLY A 23 -4.11 8.77 8.10
N ALA A 24 -3.01 9.51 8.02
CA ALA A 24 -3.01 10.93 7.68
C ALA A 24 -1.67 11.31 7.05
N SER A 25 -1.53 11.07 5.74
CA SER A 25 -0.37 11.61 4.99
C SER A 25 -0.73 12.35 3.73
N ALA A 26 -2.00 12.70 3.57
CA ALA A 26 -2.43 13.73 2.64
C ALA A 26 -2.82 15.05 3.34
N GLU A 27 -3.25 15.05 4.61
CA GLU A 27 -3.69 16.29 5.30
C GLU A 27 -2.62 17.03 6.11
N ALA A 28 -1.55 16.38 6.56
CA ALA A 28 -0.46 17.08 7.29
C ALA A 28 0.26 18.15 6.43
N ALA A 29 -0.01 18.20 5.12
CA ALA A 29 0.52 19.21 4.21
C ALA A 29 -0.45 20.39 3.95
N HIS A 30 -1.71 20.32 4.37
CA HIS A 30 -2.71 21.36 4.07
C HIS A 30 -3.06 22.27 5.25
N GLU A 31 -2.70 21.87 6.48
CA GLU A 31 -3.05 22.60 7.70
C GLU A 31 -1.85 22.74 8.66
N VAL A 32 -0.78 23.36 8.16
CA VAL A 32 0.26 23.95 9.04
C VAL A 32 0.36 25.43 8.71
N ARG A 33 -0.66 26.19 9.12
CA ARG A 33 -0.49 27.61 9.47
C ARG A 33 -0.12 27.63 10.95
N TYR A 34 1.18 27.74 11.24
CA TYR A 34 1.61 28.16 12.56
C TYR A 34 1.30 29.67 12.68
N ASP A 35 0.32 30.01 13.49
CA ASP A 35 0.26 31.33 14.13
C ASP A 35 0.80 31.14 15.55
N ASP A 36 1.93 31.80 15.83
CA ASP A 36 2.60 31.79 17.12
C ASP A 36 1.79 32.65 18.10
N ARG A 37 0.84 32.01 18.83
CA ARG A 37 0.33 32.34 20.18
C ARG A 37 -1.09 31.76 20.37
N TYR A 38 -1.29 30.80 21.29
CA TYR A 38 -2.19 30.90 22.46
C TYR A 38 -2.46 29.54 23.16
N ASP A 39 -2.78 29.69 24.45
CA ASP A 39 -3.01 28.71 25.50
C ASP A 39 -4.16 27.71 25.32
N PHE A 40 -4.10 26.69 26.16
CA PHE A 40 -5.04 25.61 26.43
C PHE A 40 -6.38 26.13 27.00
N ASP A 41 -7.49 25.84 26.32
CA ASP A 41 -8.87 25.57 26.80
C ASP A 41 -9.93 26.12 25.82
N GLY A 42 -10.84 25.25 25.37
CA GLY A 42 -12.15 25.65 24.82
C GLY A 42 -12.34 25.51 23.31
N ASP A 43 -13.18 24.54 22.94
CA ASP A 43 -14.19 24.57 21.87
C ASP A 43 -13.81 25.22 20.51
N LEU A 44 -13.43 24.39 19.54
CA LEU A 44 -13.23 24.79 18.15
C LEU A 44 -14.40 24.34 17.27
N SER A 45 -15.46 25.14 17.29
CA SER A 45 -16.38 25.27 16.15
C SER A 45 -15.77 26.22 15.12
N SER A 46 -14.94 25.71 14.22
CA SER A 46 -14.51 26.46 13.03
C SER A 46 -15.38 26.07 11.84
N ALA A 47 -16.34 26.93 11.53
CA ALA A 47 -17.15 26.88 10.33
C ALA A 47 -16.27 26.90 9.05
N GLY A 48 -16.57 26.01 8.09
CA GLY A 48 -16.39 26.36 6.69
C GLY A 48 -15.93 25.30 5.69
N ARG A 49 -15.66 24.05 6.06
CA ARG A 49 -15.71 22.86 5.17
C ARG A 49 -16.04 21.64 6.01
N THR A 50 -17.25 21.10 5.84
CA THR A 50 -17.58 19.78 6.36
C THR A 50 -16.72 18.76 5.60
N VAL A 51 -15.78 18.12 6.29
CA VAL A 51 -15.03 16.98 5.76
C VAL A 51 -16.05 15.91 5.37
N PRO A 52 -16.07 15.45 4.10
CA PRO A 52 -16.96 14.38 3.69
C PRO A 52 -16.72 13.14 4.55
N SER A 53 -17.78 12.68 5.20
CA SER A 53 -17.83 11.52 6.09
C SER A 53 -18.16 10.22 5.36
N SER A 54 -18.57 10.31 4.09
CA SER A 54 -19.00 9.17 3.27
C SER A 54 -18.59 9.33 1.81
N LEU A 55 -18.55 8.21 1.09
CA LEU A 55 -18.27 8.18 -0.36
C LEU A 55 -19.29 9.01 -1.15
N ASP A 56 -20.57 8.93 -0.76
CA ASP A 56 -21.65 9.69 -1.36
C ASP A 56 -21.44 11.21 -1.27
N GLU A 57 -20.85 11.70 -0.17
CA GLU A 57 -20.52 13.12 -0.01
C GLU A 57 -19.32 13.52 -0.87
N VAL A 58 -18.33 12.65 -1.01
CA VAL A 58 -17.16 12.86 -1.89
C VAL A 58 -17.58 12.90 -3.36
N LEU A 59 -18.43 11.96 -3.80
CA LEU A 59 -18.93 11.88 -5.18
C LEU A 59 -19.81 13.07 -5.57
N LYS A 60 -20.46 13.74 -4.61
CA LYS A 60 -21.31 14.92 -4.84
C LYS A 60 -20.54 16.25 -4.81
N ALA A 61 -19.27 16.26 -4.41
CA ALA A 61 -18.49 17.49 -4.27
C ALA A 61 -17.94 18.01 -5.63
N PRO A 62 -18.04 19.32 -5.93
CA PRO A 62 -17.53 19.87 -7.19
C PRO A 62 -16.00 19.88 -7.21
N THR A 63 -15.39 19.02 -8.03
CA THR A 63 -13.92 18.95 -8.20
C THR A 63 -13.43 19.79 -9.38
N ARG A 64 -12.35 20.55 -9.20
CA ARG A 64 -11.69 21.31 -10.29
C ARG A 64 -10.96 20.35 -11.24
N VAL A 65 -11.43 20.25 -12.48
CA VAL A 65 -10.84 19.44 -13.56
C VAL A 65 -9.58 20.12 -14.10
N ALA A 66 -8.48 19.37 -14.23
CA ALA A 66 -7.30 19.75 -15.02
C ALA A 66 -7.24 18.93 -16.32
N ALA A 67 -6.69 19.53 -17.38
CA ALA A 67 -6.79 19.08 -18.76
C ALA A 67 -6.19 17.68 -19.05
N PRO A 68 -6.76 16.92 -20.02
CA PRO A 68 -6.32 15.58 -20.38
C PRO A 68 -5.05 15.57 -21.26
N LEU A 69 -4.23 14.51 -21.13
CA LEU A 69 -3.13 14.19 -22.05
C LEU A 69 -3.63 13.32 -23.22
N ALA A 70 -3.02 13.50 -24.40
CA ALA A 70 -3.44 12.88 -25.67
C ALA A 70 -2.98 11.41 -25.83
N PRO A 71 -3.77 10.55 -26.50
CA PRO A 71 -3.43 9.15 -26.74
C PRO A 71 -2.53 8.94 -27.97
N VAL A 72 -1.73 7.88 -27.94
CA VAL A 72 -0.97 7.32 -29.09
C VAL A 72 -1.69 6.03 -29.53
N PRO A 73 -1.99 5.82 -30.82
CA PRO A 73 -2.68 4.62 -31.28
C PRO A 73 -1.70 3.46 -31.50
N ALA A 74 -2.12 2.26 -31.11
CA ALA A 74 -1.46 1.00 -31.48
C ALA A 74 -2.45 0.15 -32.29
N GLU A 75 -2.03 -0.29 -33.49
CA GLU A 75 -2.75 -1.25 -34.33
C GLU A 75 -2.40 -2.68 -33.87
N ALA A 76 -3.41 -3.54 -33.70
CA ALA A 76 -3.22 -4.95 -33.33
C ALA A 76 -4.09 -5.87 -34.21
N ASP A 77 -3.54 -7.05 -34.51
CA ASP A 77 -4.06 -8.05 -35.47
C ASP A 77 -5.24 -8.86 -34.90
N ALA A 78 -6.18 -9.25 -35.76
CA ALA A 78 -7.49 -9.77 -35.38
C ALA A 78 -7.47 -11.15 -34.71
N ASP A 79 -6.44 -11.96 -34.99
CA ASP A 79 -6.32 -13.33 -34.45
C ASP A 79 -5.68 -13.36 -33.04
N GLU A 80 -4.80 -12.38 -32.76
CA GLU A 80 -4.27 -12.10 -31.43
C GLU A 80 -5.36 -11.49 -30.52
N THR A 81 -6.30 -10.76 -31.12
CA THR A 81 -7.44 -10.13 -30.44
C THR A 81 -8.43 -11.15 -29.90
N ALA A 82 -8.63 -12.30 -30.56
CA ALA A 82 -9.58 -13.33 -30.14
C ALA A 82 -9.04 -14.18 -28.97
N ARG A 83 -7.75 -14.55 -29.00
CA ARG A 83 -7.09 -15.21 -27.85
C ARG A 83 -6.96 -14.27 -26.66
N ALA A 84 -6.56 -13.02 -26.90
CA ALA A 84 -6.57 -12.00 -25.86
C ALA A 84 -7.98 -11.77 -25.30
N ALA A 85 -9.05 -11.88 -26.09
CA ALA A 85 -10.42 -11.72 -25.61
C ALA A 85 -10.89 -12.88 -24.71
N ALA A 86 -10.44 -14.11 -24.96
CA ALA A 86 -10.74 -15.27 -24.11
C ALA A 86 -9.96 -15.22 -22.78
N ASP A 87 -8.66 -14.90 -22.83
CA ASP A 87 -7.85 -14.66 -21.63
C ASP A 87 -8.40 -13.46 -20.83
N ARG A 88 -8.82 -12.38 -21.52
CA ARG A 88 -9.49 -11.22 -20.92
C ARG A 88 -10.86 -11.55 -20.33
N ALA A 89 -11.55 -12.60 -20.75
CA ALA A 89 -12.86 -12.95 -20.18
C ALA A 89 -12.70 -13.67 -18.83
N GLN A 90 -11.59 -14.39 -18.63
CA GLN A 90 -11.29 -15.12 -17.41
C GLN A 90 -10.74 -14.19 -16.30
N VAL A 91 -9.88 -13.23 -16.67
CA VAL A 91 -9.35 -12.18 -15.78
C VAL A 91 -10.44 -11.28 -15.19
N ARG A 92 -11.61 -11.19 -15.82
CA ARG A 92 -12.74 -10.32 -15.40
C ARG A 92 -13.38 -10.69 -14.06
N GLN A 93 -13.10 -11.85 -13.50
CA GLN A 93 -13.71 -12.32 -12.24
C GLN A 93 -12.69 -12.77 -11.19
N PHE A 94 -11.39 -12.59 -11.46
CA PHE A 94 -10.36 -13.08 -10.57
C PHE A 94 -10.25 -12.20 -9.32
N LEU A 95 -10.97 -12.62 -8.26
CA LEU A 95 -10.91 -12.09 -6.90
C LEU A 95 -10.62 -13.25 -5.94
N PRO A 96 -9.37 -13.74 -5.87
CA PRO A 96 -9.00 -14.90 -5.05
C PRO A 96 -9.35 -14.69 -3.57
N ARG A 97 -9.20 -13.46 -3.07
CA ARG A 97 -9.71 -13.01 -1.78
C ARG A 97 -10.50 -11.73 -1.95
N GLN A 98 -11.67 -11.67 -1.33
CA GLN A 98 -12.51 -10.49 -1.32
C GLN A 98 -12.01 -9.49 -0.27
N CYS A 99 -12.35 -8.21 -0.47
CA CYS A 99 -12.19 -7.22 0.57
C CYS A 99 -13.01 -7.61 1.80
N VAL A 100 -12.51 -7.31 3.00
CA VAL A 100 -13.15 -7.70 4.27
C VAL A 100 -14.24 -6.73 4.71
N HIS A 101 -14.38 -5.60 4.01
CA HIS A 101 -15.48 -4.65 4.15
C HIS A 101 -15.57 -3.77 2.88
N GLY A 102 -16.72 -3.10 2.68
CA GLY A 102 -16.92 -2.04 1.68
C GLY A 102 -16.51 -0.64 2.17
N VAL A 103 -16.62 0.37 1.30
CA VAL A 103 -16.25 1.76 1.61
C VAL A 103 -17.07 2.33 2.77
N ASP A 104 -18.39 2.10 2.74
CA ASP A 104 -19.32 2.60 3.74
C ASP A 104 -19.51 1.63 4.93
N GLU A 105 -18.82 0.49 4.90
CA GLU A 105 -18.90 -0.51 5.95
C GLU A 105 -17.86 -0.27 7.05
N GLN A 106 -18.16 -0.72 8.26
CA GLN A 106 -17.22 -0.63 9.37
C GLN A 106 -16.07 -1.62 9.18
N ARG A 107 -14.84 -1.13 9.33
CA ARG A 107 -13.63 -1.96 9.36
C ARG A 107 -13.77 -3.05 10.44
N PRO A 108 -13.58 -4.34 10.09
CA PRO A 108 -13.61 -5.42 11.07
C PRO A 108 -12.53 -5.25 12.13
N ARG A 109 -12.83 -5.67 13.37
CA ARG A 109 -11.89 -5.59 14.48
C ARG A 109 -10.63 -6.39 14.18
N LEU A 110 -9.49 -5.71 14.19
CA LEU A 110 -8.18 -6.33 14.04
C LEU A 110 -7.89 -7.33 15.17
N THR A 111 -7.38 -8.51 14.79
CA THR A 111 -6.97 -9.55 15.75
C THR A 111 -5.48 -9.85 15.66
N ARG A 112 -4.88 -10.29 16.76
CA ARG A 112 -3.47 -10.75 16.76
C ARG A 112 -3.24 -11.93 15.81
N ASN A 113 -4.21 -12.83 15.68
CA ASN A 113 -4.10 -13.99 14.78
C ASN A 113 -4.08 -13.57 13.32
N GLU A 114 -4.87 -12.56 12.96
CA GLU A 114 -4.83 -11.98 11.62
C GLU A 114 -3.46 -11.36 11.32
N GLN A 115 -2.90 -10.58 12.25
CA GLN A 115 -1.56 -10.01 12.09
C GLN A 115 -0.48 -11.10 11.92
N LYS A 116 -0.55 -12.18 12.73
CA LYS A 116 0.35 -13.34 12.60
C LYS A 116 0.22 -13.99 11.22
N ARG A 117 -1.01 -14.20 10.73
CA ARG A 117 -1.26 -14.73 9.38
C ARG A 117 -0.68 -13.82 8.31
N THR A 118 -0.85 -12.51 8.42
CA THR A 118 -0.27 -11.54 7.49
C THR A 118 1.26 -11.61 7.46
N TYR A 119 1.91 -11.71 8.62
CA TYR A 119 3.36 -11.93 8.66
C TYR A 119 3.77 -13.23 7.95
N ALA A 120 3.02 -14.31 8.14
CA ALA A 120 3.28 -15.59 7.46
C ALA A 120 3.13 -15.47 5.93
N VAL A 121 2.07 -14.79 5.45
CA VAL A 121 1.89 -14.52 4.01
C VAL A 121 3.06 -13.72 3.44
N LEU A 122 3.44 -12.61 4.09
CA LEU A 122 4.56 -11.77 3.67
C LEU A 122 5.87 -12.58 3.59
N ALA A 123 6.17 -13.36 4.63
CA ALA A 123 7.38 -14.17 4.69
C ALA A 123 7.39 -15.27 3.62
N HIS A 124 6.26 -15.97 3.45
CA HIS A 124 6.12 -17.03 2.46
C HIS A 124 6.31 -16.50 1.04
N VAL A 125 5.60 -15.45 0.66
CA VAL A 125 5.72 -14.88 -0.70
C VAL A 125 7.13 -14.36 -0.95
N VAL A 126 7.75 -13.64 0.00
CA VAL A 126 9.15 -13.18 -0.15
C VAL A 126 10.12 -14.35 -0.30
N LYS A 127 9.95 -15.43 0.47
CA LYS A 127 10.74 -16.66 0.34
C LYS A 127 10.56 -17.27 -1.06
N ARG A 128 9.33 -17.35 -1.57
CA ARG A 128 9.05 -17.90 -2.91
C ARG A 128 9.59 -17.04 -4.04
N LEU A 129 9.59 -15.71 -3.86
CA LEU A 129 10.27 -14.76 -4.74
C LEU A 129 11.80 -14.91 -4.72
N LYS A 130 12.37 -15.53 -3.68
CA LYS A 130 13.81 -15.46 -3.36
C LYS A 130 14.29 -14.02 -3.22
N ALA A 131 13.43 -13.16 -2.66
CA ALA A 131 13.77 -11.76 -2.41
C ALA A 131 14.58 -11.62 -1.11
N SER A 132 15.22 -10.47 -0.93
CA SER A 132 16.07 -10.20 0.23
C SER A 132 15.26 -9.96 1.51
N ASP A 133 15.88 -10.22 2.67
CA ASP A 133 15.30 -9.91 3.98
C ASP A 133 14.93 -8.43 4.12
N ASP A 134 15.70 -7.52 3.52
CA ASP A 134 15.39 -6.09 3.54
C ASP A 134 14.09 -5.77 2.79
N PHE A 135 13.78 -6.51 1.73
CA PHE A 135 12.50 -6.35 1.05
C PHE A 135 11.35 -6.84 1.94
N LEU A 136 11.51 -7.97 2.65
CA LEU A 136 10.53 -8.43 3.63
C LEU A 136 10.28 -7.38 4.72
N LYS A 137 11.35 -6.81 5.30
CA LYS A 137 11.25 -5.75 6.31
C LYS A 137 10.54 -4.51 5.79
N LEU A 138 10.80 -4.12 4.54
CA LEU A 138 10.06 -3.03 3.90
C LEU A 138 8.56 -3.34 3.82
N LEU A 139 8.18 -4.51 3.32
CA LEU A 139 6.77 -4.88 3.22
C LEU A 139 6.10 -4.92 4.59
N GLN A 140 6.76 -5.48 5.61
CA GLN A 140 6.24 -5.49 6.98
C GLN A 140 6.05 -4.08 7.55
N LEU A 141 7.02 -3.18 7.31
CA LEU A 141 6.92 -1.78 7.72
C LEU A 141 5.72 -1.09 7.07
N VAL A 142 5.56 -1.25 5.75
CA VAL A 142 4.47 -0.60 5.02
C VAL A 142 3.13 -1.20 5.43
N ALA A 143 2.99 -2.52 5.49
CA ALA A 143 1.76 -3.16 5.95
C ALA A 143 1.36 -2.77 7.38
N ALA A 144 2.34 -2.66 8.29
CA ALA A 144 2.06 -2.19 9.65
C ALA A 144 1.59 -0.73 9.68
N ARG A 145 2.09 0.11 8.77
CA ARG A 145 1.70 1.51 8.64
C ARG A 145 0.31 1.67 8.02
N GLU A 146 0.08 1.07 6.87
CA GLU A 146 -1.11 1.38 6.07
C GLU A 146 -2.32 0.59 6.60
N SER A 147 -2.14 -0.68 6.96
CA SER A 147 -3.26 -1.55 7.30
C SER A 147 -3.20 -2.10 8.72
N SER A 148 -2.20 -1.75 9.52
CA SER A 148 -1.90 -2.43 10.79
C SER A 148 -1.76 -3.96 10.61
N LEU A 149 -1.27 -4.40 9.44
CA LEU A 149 -1.16 -5.79 9.00
C LEU A 149 -2.51 -6.50 8.82
N GLN A 150 -3.57 -5.76 8.50
CA GLN A 150 -4.88 -6.32 8.18
C GLN A 150 -5.03 -6.52 6.66
N GLN A 151 -5.42 -7.72 6.23
CA GLN A 151 -5.59 -8.04 4.81
C GLN A 151 -6.96 -7.58 4.31
N GLY A 152 -7.10 -7.35 3.00
CA GLY A 152 -8.38 -7.04 2.38
C GLY A 152 -9.05 -5.73 2.77
N LEU A 153 -8.30 -4.76 3.31
CA LEU A 153 -8.87 -3.47 3.69
C LEU A 153 -9.27 -2.64 2.47
N VAL A 154 -10.33 -1.86 2.66
CA VAL A 154 -10.65 -0.69 1.84
C VAL A 154 -10.29 0.55 2.64
N HIS A 155 -9.35 1.35 2.15
CA HIS A 155 -8.92 2.57 2.85
C HIS A 155 -9.96 3.66 2.62
N ARG A 156 -10.57 4.10 3.73
CA ARG A 156 -11.83 4.87 3.70
C ARG A 156 -11.76 6.19 4.45
N LEU A 157 -10.57 6.62 4.88
CA LEU A 157 -10.44 7.94 5.48
C LEU A 157 -10.68 9.00 4.39
N SER A 158 -11.25 10.15 4.76
CA SER A 158 -11.61 11.19 3.79
C SER A 158 -10.46 11.55 2.84
N PRO A 159 -9.19 11.64 3.29
CA PRO A 159 -8.07 11.89 2.38
C PRO A 159 -7.82 10.76 1.37
N ASP A 160 -8.11 9.50 1.71
CA ASP A 160 -7.98 8.35 0.80
C ASP A 160 -9.06 8.38 -0.29
N LEU A 161 -10.30 8.69 0.11
CA LEU A 161 -11.43 8.79 -0.81
C LEU A 161 -11.27 9.96 -1.78
N GLU A 162 -10.86 11.13 -1.29
CA GLU A 162 -10.57 12.28 -2.13
C GLU A 162 -9.41 12.01 -3.10
N ALA A 163 -8.32 11.42 -2.61
CA ALA A 163 -7.18 11.06 -3.45
C ALA A 163 -7.56 10.04 -4.54
N SER A 164 -8.41 9.05 -4.20
CA SER A 164 -8.93 8.06 -5.13
C SER A 164 -9.80 8.69 -6.20
N LEU A 165 -10.76 9.54 -5.84
CA LEU A 165 -11.62 10.23 -6.80
C LEU A 165 -10.82 11.16 -7.72
N GLN A 166 -9.87 11.92 -7.17
CA GLN A 166 -9.00 12.78 -7.99
C GLN A 166 -8.11 11.98 -8.94
N ALA A 167 -7.63 10.81 -8.51
CA ALA A 167 -6.85 9.91 -9.37
C ALA A 167 -7.72 9.31 -10.46
N TRP A 168 -8.95 8.90 -10.15
CA TRP A 168 -9.92 8.40 -11.11
C TRP A 168 -10.19 9.42 -12.22
N HIS A 169 -10.50 10.67 -11.88
CA HIS A 169 -10.72 11.72 -12.89
C HIS A 169 -9.52 11.93 -13.83
N LYS A 170 -8.29 11.69 -13.36
CA LYS A 170 -7.07 11.81 -14.19
C LYS A 170 -6.81 10.59 -15.05
N THR A 171 -7.22 9.41 -14.60
CA THR A 171 -6.78 8.12 -15.17
C THR A 171 -7.90 7.31 -15.81
N ALA A 172 -9.18 7.69 -15.65
CA ALA A 172 -10.35 6.95 -16.14
C ALA A 172 -10.20 6.47 -17.59
N LYS A 173 -9.72 7.34 -18.48
CA LYS A 173 -9.50 7.02 -19.90
C LYS A 173 -8.55 5.82 -20.14
N LEU A 174 -7.62 5.57 -19.22
CA LEU A 174 -6.69 4.44 -19.30
C LEU A 174 -7.38 3.08 -19.08
N TYR A 175 -8.62 3.10 -18.59
CA TYR A 175 -9.43 1.95 -18.25
C TYR A 175 -10.65 1.79 -19.16
N GLU A 176 -10.70 2.48 -20.29
CA GLU A 176 -11.72 2.23 -21.31
C GLU A 176 -11.74 0.74 -21.69
N GLY A 177 -12.93 0.12 -21.70
CA GLY A 177 -13.13 -1.31 -21.91
C GLY A 177 -13.08 -2.18 -20.66
N ASN A 178 -12.60 -1.66 -19.52
CA ASN A 178 -12.67 -2.35 -18.24
C ASN A 178 -14.14 -2.42 -17.77
N PRO A 179 -14.66 -3.59 -17.31
CA PRO A 179 -16.05 -3.71 -16.84
C PRO A 179 -16.42 -2.77 -15.69
N HIS A 180 -15.45 -2.38 -14.87
CA HIS A 180 -15.63 -1.51 -13.72
C HIS A 180 -15.40 -0.03 -14.06
N HIS A 181 -15.11 0.31 -15.33
CA HIS A 181 -14.85 1.69 -15.75
C HIS A 181 -16.00 2.65 -15.42
N ALA A 182 -17.25 2.20 -15.51
CA ALA A 182 -18.41 3.07 -15.22
C ALA A 182 -18.68 3.26 -13.72
N ALA A 183 -17.96 2.54 -12.84
CA ALA A 183 -18.21 2.46 -11.40
C ALA A 183 -17.05 3.11 -10.61
N PRO A 184 -16.96 4.46 -10.52
CA PRO A 184 -15.90 5.16 -9.79
C PRO A 184 -15.74 4.70 -8.34
N GLU A 185 -16.81 4.21 -7.71
CA GLU A 185 -16.84 3.64 -6.37
C GLU A 185 -15.95 2.39 -6.22
N HIS A 186 -15.63 1.68 -7.30
CA HIS A 186 -14.68 0.56 -7.29
C HIS A 186 -13.21 1.00 -7.40
N TRP A 187 -12.94 2.27 -7.69
CA TRP A 187 -11.58 2.77 -7.92
C TRP A 187 -11.01 3.45 -6.68
N GLN A 188 -10.94 2.70 -5.57
CA GLN A 188 -10.46 3.17 -4.27
C GLN A 188 -9.01 2.76 -3.98
N THR A 189 -8.55 3.11 -2.78
CA THR A 189 -7.31 2.62 -2.19
C THR A 189 -7.56 1.32 -1.43
N TYR A 190 -6.77 0.28 -1.71
CA TYR A 190 -7.00 -1.09 -1.20
C TYR A 190 -5.76 -1.70 -0.53
N GLY A 191 -6.02 -2.75 0.25
CA GLY A 191 -5.05 -3.77 0.59
C GLY A 191 -4.12 -3.44 1.75
N LEU A 192 -3.09 -4.28 1.90
CA LEU A 192 -2.05 -4.16 2.90
C LEU A 192 -1.23 -2.88 2.77
N PHE A 193 -1.03 -2.39 1.55
CA PHE A 193 -0.07 -1.32 1.27
C PHE A 193 -0.71 0.01 0.88
N GLY A 194 -2.02 0.18 1.11
CA GLY A 194 -2.71 1.44 0.78
C GLY A 194 -2.57 1.78 -0.71
N MET A 195 -2.80 0.79 -1.58
CA MET A 195 -2.60 0.96 -3.01
C MET A 195 -3.81 1.60 -3.66
N ASN A 196 -3.63 2.82 -4.15
CA ASN A 196 -4.64 3.48 -4.97
C ASN A 196 -4.79 2.74 -6.31
N SER A 197 -5.92 2.07 -6.48
CA SER A 197 -6.21 1.20 -7.64
C SER A 197 -6.07 1.92 -8.98
N ASN A 198 -6.29 3.22 -9.03
CA ASN A 198 -6.13 4.04 -10.24
C ASN A 198 -4.71 4.01 -10.83
N TYR A 199 -3.69 3.68 -10.02
CA TYR A 199 -2.32 3.55 -10.48
C TYR A 199 -1.82 2.10 -10.42
N PHE A 200 -2.21 1.36 -9.38
CA PHE A 200 -1.68 0.03 -9.11
C PHE A 200 -2.37 -1.09 -9.90
N THR A 201 -3.61 -0.88 -10.35
CA THR A 201 -4.28 -1.86 -11.24
C THR A 201 -3.53 -2.00 -12.56
N GLN A 202 -2.95 -0.92 -13.12
CA GLN A 202 -2.07 -1.00 -14.32
C GLN A 202 -0.71 -1.67 -14.07
N VAL A 203 -0.34 -1.86 -12.81
CA VAL A 203 0.84 -2.65 -12.45
C VAL A 203 0.51 -4.14 -12.45
N TRP A 204 -0.73 -4.47 -12.15
CA TRP A 204 -1.29 -5.81 -12.22
C TRP A 204 -1.78 -6.15 -13.65
N ASP A 205 -2.95 -5.65 -14.00
CA ASP A 205 -3.64 -5.78 -15.28
C ASP A 205 -4.70 -4.66 -15.36
N ASN A 206 -4.69 -3.86 -16.44
CA ASN A 206 -5.61 -2.74 -16.58
C ASN A 206 -7.07 -3.15 -16.86
N GLN A 207 -7.34 -4.44 -17.11
CA GLN A 207 -8.68 -4.99 -17.29
C GLN A 207 -9.20 -5.73 -16.06
N ALA A 208 -8.38 -5.89 -15.02
CA ALA A 208 -8.80 -6.53 -13.77
C ALA A 208 -9.82 -5.68 -13.01
N ASP A 209 -10.61 -6.36 -12.16
CA ASP A 209 -11.36 -5.69 -11.11
C ASP A 209 -10.37 -4.98 -10.17
N PRO A 210 -10.47 -3.66 -9.94
CA PRO A 210 -9.55 -2.93 -9.07
C PRO A 210 -9.50 -3.45 -7.62
N ARG A 211 -10.54 -4.15 -7.18
CA ARG A 211 -10.63 -4.78 -5.85
C ARG A 211 -9.74 -6.02 -5.71
N VAL A 212 -9.10 -6.49 -6.79
CA VAL A 212 -8.09 -7.56 -6.74
C VAL A 212 -6.93 -7.23 -5.79
N LEU A 213 -6.66 -5.94 -5.57
CA LEU A 213 -5.68 -5.42 -4.61
C LEU A 213 -6.08 -5.66 -3.13
N CYS A 214 -7.28 -6.16 -2.85
CA CYS A 214 -7.60 -6.64 -1.50
C CYS A 214 -6.89 -7.97 -1.17
N ASP A 215 -6.43 -8.72 -2.18
CA ASP A 215 -5.66 -9.93 -1.98
C ASP A 215 -4.21 -9.63 -1.56
N ALA A 216 -3.79 -10.18 -0.43
CA ALA A 216 -2.46 -9.93 0.13
C ALA A 216 -1.30 -10.38 -0.77
N ILE A 217 -1.46 -11.48 -1.51
CA ILE A 217 -0.43 -11.98 -2.42
C ILE A 217 -0.34 -11.07 -3.63
N VAL A 218 -1.49 -10.70 -4.22
CA VAL A 218 -1.54 -9.73 -5.33
C VAL A 218 -0.86 -8.43 -4.91
N ASP A 219 -1.18 -7.90 -3.73
CA ASP A 219 -0.57 -6.70 -3.18
C ASP A 219 0.96 -6.79 -3.11
N ILE A 220 1.51 -7.92 -2.63
CA ILE A 220 2.97 -8.10 -2.54
C ILE A 220 3.61 -8.11 -3.93
N LEU A 221 2.99 -8.82 -4.89
CA LEU A 221 3.48 -8.91 -6.26
C LEU A 221 3.42 -7.55 -6.96
N VAL A 222 2.31 -6.83 -6.81
CA VAL A 222 2.11 -5.48 -7.36
C VAL A 222 3.09 -4.49 -6.74
N TYR A 223 3.30 -4.53 -5.43
CA TYR A 223 4.26 -3.65 -4.75
C TYR A 223 5.67 -3.92 -5.27
N ARG A 224 6.07 -5.19 -5.37
CA ARG A 224 7.35 -5.61 -5.96
C ARG A 224 7.52 -5.07 -7.38
N ARG A 225 6.53 -5.25 -8.25
CA ARG A 225 6.54 -4.76 -9.64
C ARG A 225 6.66 -3.23 -9.69
N ALA A 226 5.95 -2.51 -8.81
CA ALA A 226 6.05 -1.06 -8.70
C ALA A 226 7.46 -0.61 -8.27
N VAL A 227 8.04 -1.24 -7.23
CA VAL A 227 9.43 -0.98 -6.80
C VAL A 227 10.41 -1.27 -7.94
N ALA A 228 10.23 -2.35 -8.69
CA ALA A 228 11.09 -2.68 -9.85
C ALA A 228 11.02 -1.60 -10.95
N ARG A 229 9.83 -1.07 -11.24
CA ARG A 229 9.65 0.06 -12.18
C ARG A 229 10.38 1.31 -11.68
N VAL A 230 10.32 1.58 -10.38
CA VAL A 230 11.00 2.73 -9.76
C VAL A 230 12.51 2.57 -9.78
N ILE A 231 13.07 1.40 -9.43
CA ILE A 231 14.52 1.15 -9.47
C ILE A 231 15.08 1.38 -10.88
N LYS A 232 14.37 0.94 -11.93
CA LYS A 232 14.81 1.17 -13.32
C LYS A 232 14.88 2.65 -13.68
N LYS A 233 14.01 3.48 -13.11
CA LYS A 233 14.01 4.94 -13.31
C LYS A 233 15.05 5.62 -12.40
N ALA A 234 15.19 5.17 -11.16
CA ALA A 234 16.15 5.69 -10.18
C ALA A 234 17.58 5.27 -10.56
N GLY A 235 18.32 6.21 -11.14
CA GLY A 235 19.65 5.98 -11.73
C GLY A 235 19.75 6.48 -13.17
N SER A 236 18.61 6.82 -13.77
CA SER A 236 18.53 7.57 -15.03
C SER A 236 18.38 9.06 -14.75
N ALA A 237 18.65 9.91 -15.75
CA ALA A 237 18.23 11.31 -15.71
C ALA A 237 16.70 11.38 -15.81
N ILE A 238 16.08 12.08 -14.86
CA ILE A 238 14.63 12.26 -14.74
C ILE A 238 14.35 13.74 -14.92
N GLU A 239 13.43 14.09 -15.81
CA GLU A 239 12.96 15.46 -15.94
C GLU A 239 12.04 15.83 -14.77
N CYS A 240 12.43 16.86 -14.02
CA CYS A 240 11.70 17.37 -12.87
C CYS A 240 11.35 18.84 -13.09
N THR A 241 10.30 19.31 -12.41
CA THR A 241 9.87 20.71 -12.47
C THR A 241 10.06 21.37 -11.10
N ASP A 242 10.73 22.52 -11.07
CA ASP A 242 10.94 23.28 -9.83
C ASP A 242 9.68 24.02 -9.36
N ALA A 243 9.80 24.78 -8.25
CA ALA A 243 8.69 25.57 -7.71
C ALA A 243 8.21 26.67 -8.68
N HIS A 244 9.06 27.11 -9.61
CA HIS A 244 8.78 28.16 -10.60
C HIS A 244 8.32 27.61 -11.95
N GLY A 245 8.14 26.29 -12.08
CA GLY A 245 7.70 25.68 -13.34
C GLY A 245 8.83 25.39 -14.33
N ARG A 246 10.10 25.58 -13.96
CA ARG A 246 11.25 25.31 -14.85
C ARG A 246 11.61 23.84 -14.80
N THR A 247 11.87 23.26 -15.97
CA THR A 247 12.33 21.87 -16.09
C THR A 247 13.83 21.77 -15.84
N TYR A 248 14.26 20.70 -15.16
CA TYR A 248 15.65 20.37 -14.93
C TYR A 248 15.84 18.85 -14.88
N GLN A 249 17.06 18.39 -15.17
CA GLN A 249 17.41 16.98 -15.08
C GLN A 249 17.86 16.64 -13.66
N HIS A 250 17.22 15.65 -13.05
CA HIS A 250 17.52 15.15 -11.71
C HIS A 250 17.97 13.70 -11.79
N THR A 251 18.97 13.32 -11.01
CA THR A 251 19.36 11.93 -10.82
C THR A 251 19.28 11.61 -9.34
N THR A 252 18.68 10.47 -9.00
CA THR A 252 18.58 10.00 -7.61
C THR A 252 19.05 8.55 -7.51
N LYS A 253 19.59 8.20 -6.35
CA LYS A 253 19.98 6.83 -6.04
C LYS A 253 18.73 6.03 -5.66
N ALA A 254 18.68 4.77 -6.11
CA ALA A 254 17.68 3.83 -5.63
C ALA A 254 18.04 3.39 -4.20
N THR A 255 17.46 4.01 -3.17
CA THR A 255 17.52 3.57 -1.77
C THR A 255 16.14 3.14 -1.28
N TRP A 256 16.05 2.40 -0.17
CA TRP A 256 14.75 1.95 0.35
C TRP A 256 13.79 3.12 0.66
N GLU A 257 14.31 4.23 1.18
CA GLU A 257 13.54 5.47 1.36
C GLU A 257 13.05 6.03 0.02
N THR A 258 13.94 6.18 -0.96
CA THR A 258 13.58 6.82 -2.22
C THR A 258 12.62 5.96 -3.04
N VAL A 259 12.81 4.64 -3.04
CA VAL A 259 11.88 3.75 -3.74
C VAL A 259 10.51 3.71 -3.06
N HIS A 260 10.43 3.63 -1.73
CA HIS A 260 9.16 3.67 -1.02
C HIS A 260 8.44 5.00 -1.22
N ARG A 261 9.15 6.14 -1.09
CA ARG A 261 8.59 7.47 -1.36
C ARG A 261 8.03 7.58 -2.77
N ALA A 262 8.72 7.03 -3.76
CA ALA A 262 8.25 7.08 -5.14
C ALA A 262 7.06 6.13 -5.40
N VAL A 263 7.02 4.97 -4.76
CA VAL A 263 5.89 4.03 -4.88
C VAL A 263 4.64 4.56 -4.16
N SER A 264 4.77 5.01 -2.91
CA SER A 264 3.65 5.49 -2.08
C SER A 264 3.26 6.94 -2.39
N GLY A 265 4.24 7.84 -2.56
CA GLY A 265 4.02 9.27 -2.81
C GLY A 265 4.03 9.68 -4.30
N GLY A 266 4.28 8.73 -5.21
CA GLY A 266 4.18 8.93 -6.66
C GLY A 266 5.27 9.80 -7.29
N LYS A 267 6.34 10.17 -6.57
CA LYS A 267 7.35 11.13 -7.08
C LYS A 267 8.78 10.71 -6.76
N LEU A 268 9.59 10.57 -7.81
CA LEU A 268 11.05 10.50 -7.72
C LEU A 268 11.70 11.88 -7.62
N CYS A 269 11.05 12.89 -8.22
CA CYS A 269 11.51 14.28 -8.13
C CYS A 269 11.46 14.81 -6.70
N PRO A 270 12.40 15.69 -6.32
CA PRO A 270 12.35 16.39 -5.04
C PRO A 270 11.01 17.09 -4.83
N SER A 271 10.55 17.12 -3.57
CA SER A 271 9.38 17.90 -3.20
C SER A 271 9.63 19.38 -3.45
N LYS A 272 8.59 20.12 -3.84
CA LYS A 272 8.63 21.59 -3.89
C LYS A 272 8.74 22.22 -2.50
N ASN A 273 8.39 21.46 -1.47
CA ASN A 273 8.50 21.85 -0.07
C ASN A 273 9.52 20.95 0.63
N GLU A 274 10.72 21.47 0.84
CA GLU A 274 11.85 20.76 1.45
C GLU A 274 11.56 20.35 2.90
N ASN A 275 10.84 21.20 3.66
CA ASN A 275 10.49 20.91 5.04
C ASN A 275 9.58 19.69 5.15
N VAL A 276 8.55 19.60 4.30
CA VAL A 276 7.66 18.43 4.27
C VAL A 276 8.42 17.17 3.87
N ALA A 277 9.33 17.26 2.89
CA ALA A 277 10.15 16.12 2.51
C ALA A 277 11.08 15.65 3.63
N ALA A 278 11.70 16.58 4.38
CA ALA A 278 12.56 16.26 5.50
C ALA A 278 11.79 15.58 6.64
N ILE A 279 10.59 16.07 6.95
CA ILE A 279 9.71 15.50 7.97
C ILE A 279 9.30 14.06 7.60
N MET A 280 8.79 13.86 6.37
CA MET A 280 8.39 12.53 5.89
C MET A 280 9.58 11.56 5.86
N GLY A 281 10.74 12.04 5.42
CA GLY A 281 11.99 11.27 5.46
C GLY A 281 12.38 10.86 6.89
N LYS A 282 12.25 11.76 7.88
CA LYS A 282 12.52 11.45 9.29
C LYS A 282 11.56 10.40 9.82
N TYR A 283 10.26 10.50 9.52
CA TYR A 283 9.27 9.51 9.93
C TYR A 283 9.55 8.12 9.34
N PHE A 284 9.87 8.05 8.04
CA PHE A 284 10.22 6.78 7.41
C PHE A 284 11.46 6.15 8.06
N ARG A 285 12.55 6.92 8.26
CA ARG A 285 13.77 6.41 8.90
C ARG A 285 13.52 5.92 10.33
N GLY A 286 12.72 6.65 11.11
CA GLY A 286 12.34 6.24 12.47
C GLY A 286 11.58 4.91 12.50
N ARG A 287 10.68 4.67 11.53
CA ARG A 287 9.97 3.39 11.39
C ARG A 287 10.90 2.28 10.86
N ALA A 288 11.74 2.58 9.87
CA ALA A 288 12.71 1.64 9.30
C ALA A 288 13.62 1.05 10.37
N ALA A 289 14.08 1.87 11.32
CA ALA A 289 14.87 1.42 12.46
C ALA A 289 14.15 0.34 13.31
N LYS A 290 12.82 0.46 13.52
CA LYS A 290 12.04 -0.53 14.29
C LYS A 290 11.98 -1.91 13.61
N PHE A 291 12.05 -1.94 12.28
CA PHE A 291 12.07 -3.17 11.48
C PHE A 291 13.48 -3.63 11.12
N GLY A 292 14.53 -2.93 11.58
CA GLY A 292 15.92 -3.23 11.23
C GLY A 292 16.22 -3.07 9.74
N LEU A 293 15.50 -2.16 9.07
CA LEU A 293 15.72 -1.78 7.67
C LEU A 293 16.64 -0.56 7.62
N ASP A 294 17.71 -0.62 6.84
CA ASP A 294 18.53 0.56 6.52
C ASP A 294 17.85 1.36 5.39
N PRO A 295 17.28 2.53 5.67
CA PRO A 295 16.53 3.32 4.69
C PRO A 295 17.41 3.87 3.55
N ASP A 296 18.71 4.04 3.81
CA ASP A 296 19.66 4.67 2.88
C ASP A 296 20.48 3.62 2.10
N LYS A 297 20.28 2.32 2.39
CA LYS A 297 20.91 1.21 1.66
C LYS A 297 20.51 1.22 0.19
N PRO A 298 21.47 1.10 -0.75
CA PRO A 298 21.19 0.96 -2.17
C PRO A 298 20.36 -0.29 -2.47
N VAL A 299 19.36 -0.15 -3.34
CA VAL A 299 18.44 -1.20 -3.74
C VAL A 299 18.73 -1.60 -5.19
N THR A 300 18.73 -2.91 -5.45
CA THR A 300 18.89 -3.46 -6.80
C THR A 300 17.74 -4.38 -7.15
N LEU A 301 17.51 -4.64 -8.44
CA LEU A 301 16.46 -5.57 -8.88
C LEU A 301 16.65 -6.98 -8.30
N LYS A 302 17.89 -7.42 -8.05
CA LYS A 302 18.18 -8.73 -7.44
C LYS A 302 17.57 -8.84 -6.04
N MET A 303 17.49 -7.76 -5.28
CA MET A 303 16.93 -7.75 -3.93
C MET A 303 15.41 -7.98 -3.91
N LEU A 304 14.72 -7.78 -5.04
CA LEU A 304 13.28 -8.02 -5.20
C LEU A 304 12.94 -9.44 -5.62
N GLY A 305 13.94 -10.29 -5.86
CA GLY A 305 13.72 -11.65 -6.34
C GLY A 305 13.04 -11.72 -7.70
N VAL A 306 12.49 -12.90 -8.03
CA VAL A 306 11.79 -13.19 -9.29
C VAL A 306 10.48 -13.89 -8.96
N GLU A 307 9.42 -13.54 -9.68
CA GLU A 307 8.11 -14.18 -9.52
C GLU A 307 8.23 -15.68 -9.84
N PRO A 308 7.74 -16.57 -8.96
CA PRO A 308 7.82 -18.01 -9.19
C PRO A 308 6.98 -18.39 -10.40
N THR A 309 7.54 -19.24 -11.27
CA THR A 309 6.84 -19.79 -12.45
C THR A 309 6.38 -21.22 -12.24
N LYS A 310 6.58 -21.76 -11.04
CA LYS A 310 6.21 -23.13 -10.67
C LYS A 310 6.07 -23.28 -9.17
N GLY A 311 5.20 -24.18 -8.77
CA GLY A 311 5.02 -24.53 -7.35
C GLY A 311 6.13 -25.42 -6.81
N LEU A 312 6.03 -25.74 -5.53
CA LEU A 312 7.00 -26.60 -4.82
C LEU A 312 7.05 -28.02 -5.38
N GLY A 313 5.94 -28.53 -5.95
CA GLY A 313 5.87 -29.83 -6.64
C GLY A 313 6.46 -29.83 -8.05
N GLY A 314 6.84 -28.66 -8.57
CA GLY A 314 7.40 -28.49 -9.91
C GLY A 314 6.37 -28.24 -11.01
N GLU A 315 5.08 -28.20 -10.68
CA GLU A 315 4.00 -27.83 -11.59
C GLU A 315 4.17 -26.39 -12.08
N VAL A 316 4.09 -26.19 -13.40
CA VAL A 316 4.28 -24.87 -14.02
C VAL A 316 3.01 -24.04 -13.86
N TRP A 317 3.15 -22.80 -13.43
CA TRP A 317 2.07 -21.82 -13.37
C TRP A 317 2.13 -20.97 -14.64
N ALA A 318 1.12 -21.14 -15.51
CA ALA A 318 1.12 -20.58 -16.86
C ALA A 318 0.79 -19.08 -16.91
N ASP A 319 0.05 -18.58 -15.91
CA ASP A 319 -0.43 -17.21 -15.84
C ASP A 319 -0.38 -16.68 -14.39
N GLN A 320 -0.71 -15.41 -14.23
CA GLN A 320 -0.68 -14.73 -12.93
C GLN A 320 -1.72 -15.28 -11.93
N GLU A 321 -2.86 -15.80 -12.41
CA GLU A 321 -3.89 -16.36 -11.54
C GLU A 321 -3.38 -17.68 -10.95
N ALA A 322 -2.79 -18.54 -11.77
CA ALA A 322 -2.15 -19.78 -11.35
C ALA A 322 -1.04 -19.52 -10.33
N VAL A 323 -0.26 -18.44 -10.49
CA VAL A 323 0.75 -18.02 -9.51
C VAL A 323 0.11 -17.68 -8.17
N VAL A 324 -0.93 -16.84 -8.16
CA VAL A 324 -1.58 -16.39 -6.92
C VAL A 324 -2.30 -17.55 -6.23
N MET A 325 -3.05 -18.36 -6.97
CA MET A 325 -3.75 -19.53 -6.44
C MET A 325 -2.78 -20.58 -5.93
N GLY A 326 -1.67 -20.81 -6.65
CA GLY A 326 -0.62 -21.73 -6.23
C GLY A 326 0.06 -21.30 -4.94
N LEU A 327 0.41 -20.01 -4.80
CA LEU A 327 0.99 -19.48 -3.56
C LEU A 327 0.02 -19.55 -2.38
N TRP A 328 -1.27 -19.29 -2.60
CA TRP A 328 -2.29 -19.50 -1.55
C TRP A 328 -2.40 -20.97 -1.16
N ALA A 329 -2.43 -21.89 -2.14
CA ALA A 329 -2.50 -23.32 -1.86
C ALA A 329 -1.28 -23.82 -1.07
N GLU A 330 -0.08 -23.35 -1.39
CA GLU A 330 1.14 -23.65 -0.62
C GLU A 330 1.01 -23.18 0.84
N LEU A 331 0.51 -21.96 1.06
CA LEU A 331 0.27 -21.40 2.40
C LEU A 331 -0.81 -22.15 3.19
N GLU A 332 -1.92 -22.48 2.54
CA GLU A 332 -3.03 -23.20 3.17
C GLU A 332 -2.61 -24.63 3.57
N ALA A 333 -1.81 -25.30 2.74
CA ALA A 333 -1.21 -26.58 3.09
C ALA A 333 -0.27 -26.45 4.31
N GLU A 334 0.58 -25.43 4.33
CA GLU A 334 1.47 -25.13 5.47
C GLU A 334 0.67 -24.88 6.76
N TRP A 335 -0.45 -24.13 6.68
CA TRP A 335 -1.31 -23.87 7.84
C TRP A 335 -2.16 -25.07 8.26
N ALA A 336 -2.46 -26.00 7.36
CA ALA A 336 -3.14 -27.24 7.72
C ALA A 336 -2.22 -28.15 8.55
N GLU A 337 -0.94 -28.20 8.23
CA GLU A 337 0.08 -28.98 8.99
C GLU A 337 0.55 -28.24 10.25
N HIS A 338 0.68 -26.92 10.16
CA HIS A 338 1.21 -26.03 11.19
C HIS A 338 0.32 -24.79 11.35
N PRO A 339 -0.84 -24.92 12.01
CA PRO A 339 -1.77 -23.80 12.16
C PRO A 339 -1.08 -22.63 12.88
N PRO A 340 -1.21 -21.39 12.37
CA PRO A 340 -0.61 -20.23 13.00
C PRO A 340 -1.28 -20.03 14.37
N ASP A 341 -0.57 -20.39 15.44
CA ASP A 341 -0.97 -20.44 16.85
C ASP A 341 -2.48 -20.25 17.12
N ALA A 342 -3.19 -21.33 17.45
CA ALA A 342 -4.49 -21.21 18.11
C ALA A 342 -4.36 -20.31 19.35
N PRO A 343 -5.34 -19.45 19.67
CA PRO A 343 -5.27 -18.65 20.87
C PRO A 343 -5.20 -19.59 22.08
N ASP A 344 -4.27 -19.34 23.01
CA ASP A 344 -4.38 -19.91 24.35
C ASP A 344 -5.79 -19.57 24.87
N PRO A 345 -6.61 -20.56 25.29
CA PRO A 345 -7.87 -20.24 25.93
C PRO A 345 -7.55 -19.44 27.18
N VAL A 346 -7.94 -18.17 27.18
CA VAL A 346 -7.83 -17.30 28.34
C VAL A 346 -8.56 -17.99 29.49
N LYS A 347 -7.79 -18.56 30.41
CA LYS A 347 -8.31 -19.01 31.71
C LYS A 347 -8.76 -17.75 32.44
N ILE A 348 -10.04 -17.42 32.31
CA ILE A 348 -10.69 -16.47 33.20
C ILE A 348 -10.69 -17.16 34.57
N ALA A 349 -9.74 -16.78 35.43
CA ALA A 349 -9.80 -17.14 36.82
C ALA A 349 -11.09 -16.52 37.39
N ARG A 350 -12.10 -17.36 37.63
CA ARG A 350 -13.21 -17.01 38.52
C ARG A 350 -12.58 -16.69 39.88
N THR A 351 -12.56 -15.42 40.24
CA THR A 351 -12.37 -15.02 41.63
C THR A 351 -13.53 -15.59 42.43
N GLY A 352 -13.24 -16.59 43.25
CA GLY A 352 -14.16 -17.12 44.23
C GLY A 352 -14.47 -16.07 45.30
N SER A 353 -15.77 -15.97 45.58
CA SER A 353 -16.46 -15.46 46.78
C SER A 353 -15.63 -15.20 48.02
#